data_AF-A0A8K0WK05-F1
#
_entry.id   AF-A0A8K0WK05-F1
#
_cell.length_a   1.000
_cell.length_b   1.000
_cell.length_c   1.000
_cell.angle_alpha   90.00
_cell.angle_beta   90.00
_cell.angle_gamma   90.00
#
_symmetry.space_group_name_H-M   'P 1'
#
loop_
_entity.id
_entity.type
_entity.pdbx_description
1 polymer ?
#
loop_
_entity_poly.entity_id
_entity_poly.type
_entity_poly.pdbx_seq_one_letter_code
_entity_poly.pdbx_strand_id
1 'polypeptide(L)'
;MTSSVPNSRCYWASCNELRAGSISIEDYLRDHTSHIFRGVRHEYCQGQSSDDVAQRSENDVFWAATMACMLGEAPDPATEEPLISMLLACETSTWDQIQRLDDGIDTSTRVLSNPSLAQILLARTLMVGKRPLAKDMIHNVPAAPDHDLVFSPEARGGHNCSCMVEGRDFFTHRMFKGQKDNGCDIWVDMLATGWATPRHYMFLSAASGPDETHAHRLFEELVGRGLQPDWFDVQWAFAYGKAGIINLFLDKFIEANGDVPKDEDTVRALWMTVARTDEVQFFEILIQRGIGSVSTMIGPVYDTRSNREPQRSPEMPGPPQPLLHEAARTGSPAVVEWLLDHGEDNIRNSEGQTAYNYAKGWHAYISENLHFNPHHPATVRGIEKVLEVLETRGFGP
;
A
#
# COMPACT_ATOMS: atom_id res chain seq x y z
N MET A 1 -40.98 -25.98 8.58
CA MET A 1 -40.35 -26.82 7.55
C MET A 1 -38.93 -26.32 7.37
N THR A 2 -37.94 -27.04 7.89
CA THR A 2 -36.52 -26.73 7.66
C THR A 2 -36.18 -27.19 6.24
N SER A 3 -36.33 -26.27 5.29
CA SER A 3 -35.77 -26.41 3.95
C SER A 3 -34.27 -26.63 4.11
N SER A 4 -33.79 -27.85 3.87
CA SER A 4 -32.37 -28.12 3.75
C SER A 4 -31.88 -27.32 2.55
N VAL A 5 -31.19 -26.21 2.80
CA VAL A 5 -30.53 -25.44 1.75
C VAL A 5 -29.62 -26.42 1.01
N PRO A 6 -29.83 -26.66 -0.30
CA PRO A 6 -28.98 -27.56 -1.06
C PRO A 6 -27.54 -27.08 -0.91
N ASN A 7 -26.58 -28.00 -0.80
CA ASN A 7 -25.13 -27.79 -0.67
C ASN A 7 -24.61 -26.62 -1.54
N SER A 8 -24.85 -25.37 -1.13
CA SER A 8 -24.31 -24.20 -1.79
C SER A 8 -22.83 -24.23 -1.43
N ARG A 9 -22.00 -24.36 -2.46
CA ARG A 9 -20.56 -24.27 -2.25
C ARG A 9 -20.31 -22.89 -1.66
N CYS A 10 -19.90 -22.85 -0.39
CA CYS A 10 -19.54 -21.62 0.29
C CYS A 10 -18.53 -20.85 -0.56
N TYR A 11 -18.70 -19.53 -0.65
CA TYR A 11 -17.84 -18.63 -1.41
C TYR A 11 -16.34 -18.88 -1.15
N TRP A 12 -15.95 -19.39 0.03
CA TRP A 12 -14.57 -19.72 0.38
C TRP A 12 -13.93 -20.71 -0.58
N ALA A 13 -14.67 -21.71 -1.06
CA ALA A 13 -14.17 -22.67 -2.03
C ALA A 13 -14.08 -22.08 -3.45
N SER A 14 -14.89 -21.06 -3.75
CA SER A 14 -15.13 -20.58 -5.10
C SER A 14 -14.53 -19.20 -5.40
N CYS A 15 -13.97 -18.50 -4.42
CA CYS A 15 -13.26 -17.24 -4.65
C CYS A 15 -12.01 -17.46 -5.53
N ASN A 16 -11.32 -18.59 -5.37
CA ASN A 16 -10.21 -18.98 -6.23
C ASN A 16 -10.69 -19.35 -7.64
N GLU A 17 -11.85 -19.99 -7.77
CA GLU A 17 -12.48 -20.30 -9.07
C GLU A 17 -12.83 -18.99 -9.81
N LEU A 18 -13.39 -17.99 -9.10
CA LEU A 18 -13.67 -16.66 -9.66
C LEU A 18 -12.37 -15.95 -10.10
N ARG A 19 -11.33 -15.94 -9.24
CA ARG A 19 -10.02 -15.34 -9.58
C ARG A 19 -9.35 -16.03 -10.77
N ALA A 20 -9.54 -17.34 -10.90
CA ALA A 20 -9.07 -18.11 -12.04
C ALA A 20 -9.96 -17.95 -13.30
N GLY A 21 -11.05 -17.19 -13.22
CA GLY A 21 -12.03 -17.02 -14.30
C GLY A 21 -12.80 -18.30 -14.65
N SER A 22 -12.80 -19.29 -13.75
CA SER A 22 -13.49 -20.58 -13.95
C SER A 22 -15.01 -20.48 -13.74
N ILE A 23 -15.47 -19.44 -13.06
CA ILE A 23 -16.87 -19.06 -12.90
C ILE A 23 -17.03 -17.56 -13.15
N SER A 24 -18.21 -17.12 -13.60
CA SER A 24 -18.48 -15.69 -13.76
C SER A 24 -18.74 -15.02 -12.41
N ILE A 25 -18.62 -13.69 -12.36
CA ILE A 25 -19.00 -12.92 -11.17
C ILE A 25 -20.50 -13.07 -10.85
N GLU A 26 -21.35 -13.21 -11.87
CA GLU A 26 -22.78 -13.42 -11.68
C GLU A 26 -23.06 -14.79 -11.06
N ASP A 27 -22.46 -15.86 -11.60
CA ASP A 27 -22.58 -17.21 -11.02
C ASP A 27 -22.07 -17.23 -9.58
N TYR A 28 -20.92 -16.59 -9.32
CA TYR A 28 -20.39 -16.45 -7.97
C TYR A 28 -21.38 -15.76 -7.03
N LEU A 29 -21.98 -14.65 -7.45
CA LEU A 29 -22.91 -13.90 -6.61
C LEU A 29 -24.20 -14.70 -6.34
N ARG A 30 -24.76 -15.35 -7.36
CA ARG A 30 -26.03 -16.09 -7.29
C ARG A 30 -25.90 -17.44 -6.61
N ASP A 31 -24.87 -18.20 -6.92
CA ASP A 31 -24.78 -19.61 -6.48
C ASP A 31 -23.90 -19.78 -5.23
N HIS A 32 -22.91 -18.90 -5.05
CA HIS A 32 -21.89 -19.06 -4.00
C HIS A 32 -22.01 -18.06 -2.85
N THR A 33 -22.67 -16.91 -3.06
CA THR A 33 -22.94 -15.92 -2.00
C THR A 33 -24.41 -15.76 -1.62
N SER A 34 -25.35 -16.41 -2.32
CA SER A 34 -26.80 -16.30 -2.04
C SER A 34 -27.19 -16.59 -0.59
N HIS A 35 -26.59 -17.63 0.02
CA HIS A 35 -26.85 -17.94 1.43
C HIS A 35 -26.51 -16.76 2.35
N ILE A 36 -25.49 -15.97 2.03
CA ILE A 36 -25.09 -14.78 2.78
C ILE A 36 -26.12 -13.66 2.62
N PHE A 37 -26.57 -13.42 1.39
CA PHE A 37 -27.59 -12.41 1.10
C PHE A 37 -28.97 -12.78 1.67
N ARG A 38 -29.19 -14.05 2.01
CA ARG A 38 -30.36 -14.52 2.74
C ARG A 38 -30.18 -14.50 4.26
N GLY A 39 -29.07 -13.95 4.76
CA GLY A 39 -28.77 -13.90 6.18
C GLY A 39 -28.44 -15.26 6.81
N VAL A 40 -28.18 -16.29 6.00
CA VAL A 40 -27.84 -17.62 6.50
C VAL A 40 -26.34 -17.67 6.74
N ARG A 41 -25.95 -17.75 8.02
CA ARG A 41 -24.55 -17.96 8.40
C ARG A 41 -24.11 -19.37 8.00
N HIS A 42 -22.98 -19.46 7.31
CA HIS A 42 -22.30 -20.73 7.08
C HIS A 42 -21.79 -21.31 8.41
N GLU A 43 -21.74 -22.63 8.55
CA GLU A 43 -21.24 -23.32 9.76
C GLU A 43 -19.81 -22.87 10.12
N TYR A 44 -18.89 -22.81 9.15
CA TYR A 44 -17.54 -22.24 9.34
C TYR A 44 -17.50 -20.77 9.78
N CYS A 45 -18.57 -20.00 9.59
CA CYS A 45 -18.67 -18.63 10.09
C CYS A 45 -19.27 -18.57 11.50
N GLN A 46 -19.89 -19.65 11.98
CA GLN A 46 -20.38 -19.75 13.35
C GLN A 46 -19.16 -19.83 14.29
N GLY A 47 -18.92 -18.74 15.03
CA GLY A 47 -17.78 -18.61 15.94
C GLY A 47 -16.67 -17.68 15.44
N GLN A 48 -16.80 -17.10 14.23
CA GLN A 48 -15.89 -16.04 13.80
C GLN A 48 -16.25 -14.73 14.51
N SER A 49 -15.22 -14.07 15.01
CA SER A 49 -15.26 -12.76 15.65
C SER A 49 -15.10 -11.64 14.61
N SER A 50 -15.41 -10.40 15.01
CA SER A 50 -15.07 -9.20 14.22
C SER A 50 -13.57 -9.15 13.88
N ASP A 51 -12.73 -9.72 14.73
CA ASP A 51 -11.29 -9.80 14.56
C ASP A 51 -10.89 -10.72 13.40
N ASP A 52 -11.60 -11.84 13.27
CA ASP A 52 -11.43 -12.75 12.14
C ASP A 52 -11.81 -12.04 10.85
N VAL A 53 -12.87 -11.22 10.83
CA VAL A 53 -13.28 -10.42 9.65
C VAL A 53 -12.20 -9.42 9.26
N ALA A 54 -11.62 -8.72 10.23
CA ALA A 54 -10.53 -7.78 10.00
C ALA A 54 -9.31 -8.49 9.37
N GLN A 55 -8.85 -9.60 9.95
CA GLN A 55 -7.72 -10.37 9.37
C GLN A 55 -8.04 -10.90 7.96
N ARG A 56 -9.32 -11.16 7.69
CA ARG A 56 -9.79 -11.72 6.41
C ARG A 56 -9.89 -10.68 5.30
N SER A 57 -10.14 -9.41 5.63
CA SER A 57 -10.07 -8.30 4.68
C SER A 57 -8.69 -8.17 4.02
N GLU A 58 -7.62 -8.57 4.73
CA GLU A 58 -6.26 -8.62 4.21
C GLU A 58 -6.16 -9.55 3.00
N ASN A 59 -7.05 -10.54 2.89
CA ASN A 59 -7.08 -11.52 1.81
C ASN A 59 -8.11 -11.20 0.72
N ASP A 60 -9.24 -10.56 1.08
CA ASP A 60 -10.29 -10.16 0.15
C ASP A 60 -11.26 -9.14 0.81
N VAL A 61 -11.22 -7.88 0.36
CA VAL A 61 -12.02 -6.81 0.99
C VAL A 61 -13.51 -6.95 0.69
N PHE A 62 -13.88 -7.42 -0.51
CA PHE A 62 -15.28 -7.67 -0.85
C PHE A 62 -15.88 -8.73 0.07
N TRP A 63 -15.09 -9.75 0.36
CA TRP A 63 -15.45 -10.77 1.31
C TRP A 63 -15.58 -10.23 2.74
N ALA A 64 -14.66 -9.39 3.22
CA ALA A 64 -14.77 -8.79 4.55
C ALA A 64 -16.03 -7.92 4.67
N ALA A 65 -16.38 -7.15 3.64
CA ALA A 65 -17.65 -6.42 3.59
C ALA A 65 -18.86 -7.36 3.73
N THR A 66 -18.82 -8.47 3.00
CA THR A 66 -19.86 -9.50 3.04
C THR A 66 -19.96 -10.15 4.43
N MET A 67 -18.83 -10.37 5.10
CA MET A 67 -18.78 -10.90 6.46
C MET A 67 -19.25 -9.92 7.53
N ALA A 68 -18.86 -8.66 7.43
CA ALA A 68 -19.33 -7.61 8.34
C ALA A 68 -20.86 -7.54 8.33
N CYS A 69 -21.46 -7.66 7.13
CA CYS A 69 -22.92 -7.74 7.01
C CYS A 69 -23.52 -8.96 7.74
N MET A 70 -22.88 -10.13 7.66
CA MET A 70 -23.36 -11.32 8.39
C MET A 70 -23.26 -11.20 9.91
N LEU A 71 -22.28 -10.44 10.42
CA LEU A 71 -22.06 -10.29 11.85
C LEU A 71 -23.05 -9.31 12.51
N GLY A 72 -23.40 -8.23 11.82
CA GLY A 72 -24.35 -7.21 12.30
C GLY A 72 -25.80 -7.70 12.30
N GLU A 73 -26.45 -7.65 11.14
CA GLU A 73 -27.83 -8.11 10.96
C GLU A 73 -27.99 -8.81 9.61
N ALA A 74 -28.67 -9.96 9.63
CA ALA A 74 -29.02 -10.69 8.43
C ALA A 74 -29.83 -9.78 7.48
N PRO A 75 -29.37 -9.56 6.23
CA PRO A 75 -30.18 -8.84 5.27
C PRO A 75 -31.48 -9.58 4.99
N ASP A 76 -32.55 -8.82 4.71
CA ASP A 76 -33.83 -9.39 4.28
C ASP A 76 -33.59 -10.18 2.98
N PRO A 77 -34.00 -11.46 2.88
CA PRO A 77 -33.88 -12.24 1.64
C PRO A 77 -34.43 -11.54 0.39
N ALA A 78 -35.41 -10.64 0.53
CA ALA A 78 -35.93 -9.86 -0.58
C ALA A 78 -34.93 -8.81 -1.14
N THR A 79 -33.84 -8.52 -0.44
CA THR A 79 -32.75 -7.63 -0.88
C THR A 79 -31.70 -8.34 -1.75
N GLU A 80 -31.74 -9.67 -1.85
CA GLU A 80 -30.74 -10.47 -2.58
C GLU A 80 -30.65 -10.09 -4.06
N GLU A 81 -31.75 -10.17 -4.80
CA GLU A 81 -31.75 -9.91 -6.24
C GLU A 81 -31.40 -8.45 -6.59
N PRO A 82 -31.94 -7.44 -5.88
CA PRO A 82 -31.53 -6.06 -6.08
C PRO A 82 -30.04 -5.83 -5.81
N LEU A 83 -29.50 -6.39 -4.73
CA LEU A 83 -28.09 -6.25 -4.39
C LEU A 83 -27.19 -6.86 -5.47
N ILE A 84 -27.50 -8.09 -5.93
CA ILE A 84 -26.75 -8.74 -7.01
C ILE A 84 -26.78 -7.88 -8.27
N SER A 85 -27.96 -7.36 -8.64
CA SER A 85 -28.11 -6.48 -9.81
C SER A 85 -27.23 -5.23 -9.70
N MET A 86 -27.19 -4.59 -8.53
CA MET A 86 -26.36 -3.41 -8.30
C MET A 86 -24.86 -3.73 -8.28
N LEU A 87 -24.46 -4.87 -7.71
CA LEU A 87 -23.05 -5.32 -7.68
C LEU A 87 -22.49 -5.60 -9.07
N LEU A 88 -23.30 -6.17 -9.95
CA LEU A 88 -22.96 -6.36 -11.38
C LEU A 88 -22.90 -5.01 -12.11
N ALA A 89 -23.77 -4.07 -11.74
CA ALA A 89 -23.84 -2.74 -12.33
C ALA A 89 -22.64 -1.83 -11.96
N CYS A 90 -21.94 -2.07 -10.85
CA CYS A 90 -20.79 -1.28 -10.39
C CYS A 90 -19.74 -1.01 -11.47
N GLU A 91 -19.48 -1.99 -12.35
CA GLU A 91 -18.45 -1.86 -13.40
C GLU A 91 -18.83 -0.91 -14.52
N THR A 92 -20.12 -0.62 -14.72
CA THR A 92 -20.59 0.09 -15.91
C THR A 92 -21.48 1.29 -15.61
N SER A 93 -22.02 1.36 -14.40
CA SER A 93 -23.07 2.31 -14.05
C SER A 93 -22.56 3.59 -13.40
N THR A 94 -23.36 4.65 -13.53
CA THR A 94 -23.24 5.91 -12.78
C THR A 94 -24.05 5.84 -11.48
N TRP A 95 -23.86 6.83 -10.60
CA TRP A 95 -24.65 6.95 -9.37
C TRP A 95 -26.16 7.03 -9.66
N ASP A 96 -26.61 7.86 -10.59
CA ASP A 96 -28.03 7.96 -10.97
C ASP A 96 -28.61 6.64 -11.50
N GLN A 97 -27.79 5.77 -12.10
CA GLN A 97 -28.23 4.44 -12.55
C GLN A 97 -28.36 3.50 -11.35
N ILE A 98 -27.40 3.52 -10.43
CA ILE A 98 -27.46 2.75 -9.18
C ILE A 98 -28.66 3.18 -8.32
N GLN A 99 -28.92 4.48 -8.19
CA GLN A 99 -30.09 5.00 -7.48
C GLN A 99 -31.40 4.56 -8.13
N ARG A 100 -31.50 4.59 -9.47
CA ARG A 100 -32.71 4.12 -10.15
C ARG A 100 -32.96 2.62 -9.96
N LEU A 101 -31.91 1.81 -9.85
CA LEU A 101 -32.05 0.39 -9.49
C LEU A 101 -32.61 0.25 -8.07
N ASP A 102 -32.14 1.06 -7.13
CA ASP A 102 -32.61 1.08 -5.73
C ASP A 102 -34.00 1.71 -5.54
N ASP A 103 -34.39 2.67 -6.39
CA ASP A 103 -35.73 3.27 -6.33
C ASP A 103 -36.80 2.37 -6.92
N GLY A 104 -36.42 1.44 -7.80
CA GLY A 104 -37.32 0.48 -8.44
C GLY A 104 -37.77 -0.68 -7.55
N ILE A 105 -37.25 -0.77 -6.32
CA ILE A 105 -37.53 -1.83 -5.36
C ILE A 105 -38.36 -1.33 -4.18
N ASP A 106 -38.97 -2.26 -3.44
CA ASP A 106 -39.77 -1.93 -2.27
C ASP A 106 -38.92 -1.14 -1.25
N THR A 107 -39.51 -0.11 -0.65
CA THR A 107 -38.88 0.75 0.35
C THR A 107 -38.27 -0.04 1.52
N SER A 108 -38.88 -1.16 1.92
CA SER A 108 -38.35 -2.03 2.99
C SER A 108 -37.15 -2.88 2.56
N THR A 109 -36.86 -2.95 1.26
CA THR A 109 -35.78 -3.78 0.70
C THR A 109 -34.69 -2.96 0.01
N ARG A 110 -34.73 -1.63 0.15
CA ARG A 110 -33.72 -0.71 -0.41
C ARG A 110 -32.32 -1.05 0.08
N VAL A 111 -31.43 -1.33 -0.86
CA VAL A 111 -30.03 -1.67 -0.64
C VAL A 111 -29.28 -0.45 -0.10
N LEU A 112 -29.47 0.73 -0.69
CA LEU A 112 -28.76 1.95 -0.25
C LEU A 112 -29.24 2.47 1.10
N SER A 113 -30.43 2.06 1.55
CA SER A 113 -30.95 2.39 2.88
C SER A 113 -30.40 1.47 3.97
N ASN A 114 -29.74 0.37 3.61
CA ASN A 114 -29.05 -0.52 4.53
C ASN A 114 -27.53 -0.24 4.47
N PRO A 115 -26.93 0.40 5.50
CA PRO A 115 -25.52 0.78 5.47
C PRO A 115 -24.58 -0.41 5.24
N SER A 116 -24.88 -1.58 5.79
CA SER A 116 -24.08 -2.79 5.62
C SER A 116 -24.07 -3.24 4.16
N LEU A 117 -25.24 -3.27 3.50
CA LEU A 117 -25.30 -3.61 2.08
C LEU A 117 -24.63 -2.57 1.19
N ALA A 118 -24.77 -1.28 1.52
CA ALA A 118 -24.07 -0.21 0.83
C ALA A 118 -22.54 -0.32 0.95
N GLN A 119 -22.03 -0.81 2.09
CA GLN A 119 -20.62 -1.08 2.29
C GLN A 119 -20.09 -2.17 1.35
N ILE A 120 -20.86 -3.26 1.13
CA ILE A 120 -20.51 -4.29 0.13
C ILE A 120 -20.42 -3.65 -1.26
N LEU A 121 -21.39 -2.82 -1.60
CA LEU A 121 -21.46 -2.14 -2.89
C LEU A 121 -20.29 -1.16 -3.08
N LEU A 122 -19.91 -0.41 -2.03
CA LEU A 122 -18.76 0.50 -2.07
C LEU A 122 -17.46 -0.27 -2.23
N ALA A 123 -17.25 -1.35 -1.47
CA ALA A 123 -16.07 -2.21 -1.58
C ALA A 123 -15.91 -2.75 -3.02
N ARG A 124 -17.02 -3.22 -3.62
CA ARG A 124 -17.02 -3.68 -5.01
C ARG A 124 -16.67 -2.55 -5.99
N THR A 125 -17.32 -1.40 -5.86
CA THR A 125 -17.09 -0.22 -6.70
C THR A 125 -15.63 0.23 -6.65
N LEU A 126 -15.02 0.25 -5.46
CA LEU A 126 -13.60 0.55 -5.29
C LEU A 126 -12.73 -0.49 -5.98
N MET A 127 -12.98 -1.79 -5.76
CA MET A 127 -12.17 -2.86 -6.39
C MET A 127 -12.19 -2.86 -7.92
N VAL A 128 -13.27 -2.40 -8.55
CA VAL A 128 -13.36 -2.26 -10.02
C VAL A 128 -12.82 -0.92 -10.54
N GLY A 129 -12.29 -0.07 -9.66
CA GLY A 129 -11.70 1.22 -10.03
C GLY A 129 -12.71 2.29 -10.45
N LYS A 130 -13.97 2.18 -10.04
CA LYS A 130 -15.05 3.10 -10.45
C LYS A 130 -15.14 4.30 -9.51
N ARG A 131 -14.07 5.10 -9.52
CA ARG A 131 -13.85 6.21 -8.58
C ARG A 131 -14.97 7.26 -8.52
N PRO A 132 -15.51 7.75 -9.66
CA PRO A 132 -16.61 8.72 -9.59
C PRO A 132 -17.81 8.15 -8.84
N LEU A 133 -18.21 6.91 -9.17
CA LEU A 133 -19.29 6.22 -8.46
C LEU A 133 -18.96 6.02 -6.98
N ALA A 134 -17.73 5.62 -6.64
CA ALA A 134 -17.33 5.46 -5.24
C ALA A 134 -17.46 6.78 -4.45
N LYS A 135 -17.03 7.91 -5.02
CA LYS A 135 -17.19 9.23 -4.39
C LYS A 135 -18.65 9.59 -4.19
N ASP A 136 -19.47 9.38 -5.22
CA ASP A 136 -20.91 9.63 -5.10
C ASP A 136 -21.51 8.78 -3.97
N MET A 137 -21.14 7.49 -3.88
CA MET A 137 -21.59 6.63 -2.78
C MET A 137 -21.13 7.14 -1.40
N ILE A 138 -19.85 7.48 -1.27
CA ILE A 138 -19.26 7.99 -0.02
C ILE A 138 -19.98 9.24 0.48
N HIS A 139 -20.37 10.14 -0.43
CA HIS A 139 -21.05 11.40 -0.07
C HIS A 139 -22.56 11.29 0.11
N ASN A 140 -23.21 10.28 -0.49
CA ASN A 140 -24.67 10.17 -0.47
C ASN A 140 -25.20 9.06 0.43
N VAL A 141 -24.35 8.14 0.90
CA VAL A 141 -24.76 7.00 1.73
C VAL A 141 -24.01 7.03 3.06
N PRO A 142 -24.70 6.86 4.21
CA PRO A 142 -24.03 6.82 5.50
C PRO A 142 -23.15 5.57 5.64
N ALA A 143 -22.01 5.71 6.31
CA ALA A 143 -21.14 4.60 6.64
C ALA A 143 -21.85 3.59 7.57
N ALA A 144 -21.56 2.30 7.39
CA ALA A 144 -22.11 1.25 8.24
C ALA A 144 -21.45 1.23 9.62
N PRO A 145 -22.11 0.63 10.63
CA PRO A 145 -21.40 0.10 11.78
C PRO A 145 -20.27 -0.84 11.33
N ASP A 146 -19.14 -0.84 12.03
CA ASP A 146 -17.98 -1.71 11.75
C ASP A 146 -17.33 -1.51 10.36
N HIS A 147 -17.58 -0.39 9.67
CA HIS A 147 -16.94 -0.06 8.39
C HIS A 147 -15.41 -0.03 8.48
N ASP A 148 -14.89 0.32 9.65
CA ASP A 148 -13.47 0.37 9.96
C ASP A 148 -12.83 -1.02 9.92
N LEU A 149 -13.58 -2.11 10.16
CA LEU A 149 -13.08 -3.48 9.99
C LEU A 149 -12.83 -3.87 8.53
N VAL A 150 -13.42 -3.13 7.58
CA VAL A 150 -13.37 -3.45 6.15
C VAL A 150 -12.47 -2.49 5.39
N PHE A 151 -12.57 -1.22 5.72
CA PHE A 151 -11.83 -0.15 5.05
C PHE A 151 -10.62 0.34 5.86
N SER A 152 -10.43 -0.14 7.08
CA SER A 152 -9.26 0.17 7.91
C SER A 152 -8.81 -1.03 8.79
N PRO A 153 -8.72 -2.25 8.22
CA PRO A 153 -8.53 -3.49 8.99
C PRO A 153 -7.19 -3.61 9.70
N GLU A 154 -6.19 -2.81 9.34
CA GLU A 154 -4.79 -3.01 9.70
C GLU A 154 -4.44 -2.69 11.17
N ALA A 155 -5.43 -2.43 12.04
CA ALA A 155 -5.23 -2.38 13.49
C ALA A 155 -4.60 -3.66 14.08
N ARG A 156 -4.46 -4.72 13.27
CA ARG A 156 -4.00 -6.07 13.67
C ARG A 156 -2.84 -6.64 12.85
N GLY A 157 -2.15 -5.82 12.05
CA GLY A 157 -0.91 -6.21 11.38
C GLY A 157 -1.02 -6.54 9.89
N GLY A 158 -2.12 -6.17 9.24
CA GLY A 158 -2.28 -6.30 7.79
C GLY A 158 -1.26 -5.49 7.01
N HIS A 159 -0.63 -6.11 6.02
CA HIS A 159 0.40 -5.47 5.20
C HIS A 159 -0.22 -4.65 4.05
N ASN A 160 0.29 -3.43 3.84
CA ASN A 160 0.04 -2.65 2.63
C ASN A 160 0.41 -3.47 1.38
N CYS A 161 -0.37 -3.32 0.31
CA CYS A 161 0.01 -3.85 -0.99
C CYS A 161 0.89 -2.81 -1.69
N SER A 162 2.03 -3.21 -2.25
CA SER A 162 2.71 -2.36 -3.23
C SER A 162 1.97 -2.44 -4.57
N CYS A 163 1.86 -1.30 -5.25
CA CYS A 163 1.38 -1.23 -6.63
C CYS A 163 2.32 -0.38 -7.48
N MET A 164 2.36 -0.70 -8.78
CA MET A 164 3.17 -0.01 -9.76
C MET A 164 2.33 0.85 -10.69
N VAL A 165 2.71 2.12 -10.80
CA VAL A 165 2.27 2.98 -11.91
C VAL A 165 3.47 3.76 -12.40
N GLU A 166 3.68 3.73 -13.72
CA GLU A 166 4.76 4.48 -14.40
C GLU A 166 6.17 4.19 -13.86
N GLY A 167 6.40 2.97 -13.36
CA GLY A 167 7.72 2.53 -12.87
C GLY A 167 8.07 3.01 -11.47
N ARG A 168 7.12 3.59 -10.71
CA ARG A 168 7.26 3.86 -9.28
C ARG A 168 6.38 2.94 -8.45
N ASP A 169 6.94 2.47 -7.34
CA ASP A 169 6.21 1.80 -6.29
C ASP A 169 5.46 2.79 -5.43
N PHE A 170 4.22 2.44 -5.10
CA PHE A 170 3.53 3.08 -4.01
C PHE A 170 2.78 2.09 -3.15
N PHE A 171 2.66 2.43 -1.89
CA PHE A 171 1.80 1.71 -0.97
C PHE A 171 0.36 2.07 -1.24
N THR A 172 -0.42 1.03 -1.47
CA THR A 172 -1.85 1.14 -1.64
C THR A 172 -2.57 0.11 -0.79
N HIS A 173 -3.75 0.50 -0.36
CA HIS A 173 -4.71 -0.46 0.15
C HIS A 173 -5.17 -1.40 -0.95
N ARG A 174 -5.52 -2.64 -0.59
CA ARG A 174 -5.90 -3.69 -1.52
C ARG A 174 -7.12 -3.33 -2.39
N MET A 175 -7.98 -2.44 -1.90
CA MET A 175 -9.10 -1.89 -2.68
C MET A 175 -8.67 -1.15 -3.95
N PHE A 176 -7.48 -0.54 -3.95
CA PHE A 176 -6.95 0.15 -5.13
C PHE A 176 -5.89 -0.67 -5.87
N LYS A 177 -5.78 -1.97 -5.56
CA LYS A 177 -4.82 -2.84 -6.24
C LYS A 177 -5.07 -2.85 -7.75
N GLY A 178 -4.02 -2.55 -8.52
CA GLY A 178 -4.08 -2.48 -9.98
C GLY A 178 -4.67 -1.19 -10.55
N GLN A 179 -5.01 -0.21 -9.70
CA GLN A 179 -5.44 1.11 -10.15
C GLN A 179 -4.26 2.04 -10.42
N LYS A 180 -4.54 3.18 -11.07
CA LYS A 180 -3.55 4.19 -11.48
C LYS A 180 -2.98 5.03 -10.33
N ASP A 181 -3.55 4.94 -9.14
CA ASP A 181 -3.04 5.61 -7.95
C ASP A 181 -3.50 4.85 -6.69
N ASN A 182 -3.01 5.25 -5.53
CA ASN A 182 -3.25 4.58 -4.24
C ASN A 182 -4.49 5.06 -3.47
N GLY A 183 -5.32 5.90 -4.06
CA GLY A 183 -6.60 6.31 -3.51
C GLY A 183 -6.52 7.44 -2.49
N CYS A 184 -5.46 8.27 -2.49
CA CYS A 184 -5.35 9.38 -1.53
C CYS A 184 -6.59 10.30 -1.51
N ASP A 185 -7.16 10.61 -2.67
CA ASP A 185 -8.36 11.42 -2.78
C ASP A 185 -9.60 10.72 -2.21
N ILE A 186 -9.74 9.42 -2.46
CA ILE A 186 -10.81 8.60 -1.89
C ILE A 186 -10.67 8.51 -0.36
N TRP A 187 -9.45 8.36 0.16
CA TRP A 187 -9.23 8.34 1.61
C TRP A 187 -9.66 9.64 2.28
N VAL A 188 -9.34 10.79 1.68
CA VAL A 188 -9.78 12.09 2.18
C VAL A 188 -11.32 12.14 2.24
N ASP A 189 -12.00 11.72 1.17
CA ASP A 189 -13.46 11.72 1.12
C ASP A 189 -14.07 10.76 2.16
N MET A 190 -13.47 9.57 2.34
CA MET A 190 -13.91 8.58 3.33
C MET A 190 -13.68 9.05 4.77
N LEU A 191 -12.55 9.70 5.06
CA LEU A 191 -12.28 10.27 6.39
C LEU A 191 -13.28 11.40 6.70
N ALA A 192 -13.53 12.29 5.74
CA ALA A 192 -14.45 13.42 5.87
C ALA A 192 -15.90 12.99 6.15
N THR A 193 -16.32 11.85 5.58
CA THR A 193 -17.70 11.33 5.68
C THR A 193 -17.86 10.23 6.73
N GLY A 194 -16.79 9.83 7.41
CA GLY A 194 -16.84 8.80 8.45
C GLY A 194 -16.91 7.37 7.91
N TRP A 195 -16.54 7.14 6.65
CA TRP A 195 -16.37 5.82 6.04
C TRP A 195 -15.02 5.17 6.35
N ALA A 196 -14.07 5.93 6.88
CA ALA A 196 -12.79 5.44 7.35
C ALA A 196 -12.37 6.18 8.63
N THR A 197 -11.57 5.50 9.44
CA THR A 197 -10.93 6.12 10.62
C THR A 197 -9.47 6.42 10.29
N PRO A 198 -8.90 7.56 10.71
CA PRO A 198 -7.50 7.86 10.46
C PRO A 198 -6.57 6.83 11.13
N ARG A 199 -5.52 6.43 10.41
CA ARG A 199 -4.52 5.42 10.83
C ARG A 199 -3.13 5.80 10.32
N HIS A 200 -2.09 5.40 11.06
CA HIS A 200 -0.70 5.69 10.69
C HIS A 200 -0.30 5.17 9.30
N TYR A 201 -0.75 3.97 8.89
CA TYR A 201 -0.39 3.46 7.57
C TYR A 201 -0.87 4.36 6.41
N MET A 202 -1.89 5.19 6.62
CA MET A 202 -2.35 6.14 5.62
C MET A 202 -1.30 7.22 5.34
N PHE A 203 -0.36 7.47 6.26
CA PHE A 203 0.84 8.26 5.97
C PHE A 203 1.70 7.60 4.91
N LEU A 204 1.79 6.26 4.85
CA LEU A 204 2.50 5.58 3.77
C LEU A 204 1.82 5.83 2.42
N SER A 205 0.49 5.80 2.38
CA SER A 205 -0.26 6.17 1.17
C SER A 205 -0.02 7.64 0.78
N ALA A 206 -0.04 8.57 1.73
CA ALA A 206 0.28 9.97 1.45
C ALA A 206 1.74 10.12 0.96
N ALA A 207 2.70 9.48 1.64
CA ALA A 207 4.12 9.51 1.32
C ALA A 207 4.40 9.03 -0.10
N SER A 208 3.75 7.95 -0.54
CA SER A 208 3.96 7.36 -1.86
C SER A 208 2.93 7.79 -2.91
N GLY A 209 2.07 8.77 -2.62
CA GLY A 209 1.00 9.18 -3.53
C GLY A 209 1.54 9.72 -4.86
N PRO A 210 1.07 9.20 -6.03
CA PRO A 210 1.57 9.68 -7.32
C PRO A 210 1.09 11.10 -7.65
N ASP A 211 -0.06 11.51 -7.12
CA ASP A 211 -0.57 12.88 -7.18
C ASP A 211 -0.21 13.64 -5.88
N GLU A 212 0.63 14.66 -6.00
CA GLU A 212 1.14 15.42 -4.86
C GLU A 212 0.05 16.25 -4.16
N THR A 213 -0.96 16.70 -4.91
CA THR A 213 -2.07 17.48 -4.33
C THR A 213 -2.94 16.58 -3.44
N HIS A 214 -3.29 15.39 -3.92
CA HIS A 214 -4.07 14.43 -3.14
C HIS A 214 -3.26 13.85 -1.97
N ALA A 215 -1.98 13.55 -2.17
CA ALA A 215 -1.07 13.13 -1.12
C ALA A 215 -0.98 14.16 0.02
N HIS A 216 -0.77 15.44 -0.32
CA HIS A 216 -0.75 16.54 0.64
C HIS A 216 -2.08 16.64 1.39
N ARG A 217 -3.22 16.60 0.68
CA ARG A 217 -4.54 16.67 1.32
C ARG A 217 -4.78 15.53 2.30
N LEU A 218 -4.39 14.30 1.95
CA LEU A 218 -4.49 13.15 2.86
C LEU A 218 -3.62 13.36 4.09
N PHE A 219 -2.37 13.79 3.91
CA PHE A 219 -1.47 14.07 5.01
C PHE A 219 -2.04 15.10 5.99
N GLU A 220 -2.53 16.24 5.49
CA GLU A 220 -3.12 17.29 6.32
C GLU A 220 -4.39 16.81 7.04
N GLU A 221 -5.21 15.97 6.39
CA GLU A 221 -6.40 15.39 7.01
C GLU A 221 -6.03 14.45 8.18
N LEU A 222 -4.95 13.67 8.05
CA LEU A 222 -4.47 12.79 9.12
C LEU A 222 -3.93 13.61 10.29
N VAL A 223 -3.10 14.62 10.02
CA VAL A 223 -2.53 15.52 11.04
C VAL A 223 -3.63 16.33 11.73
N GLY A 224 -4.60 16.86 10.97
CA GLY A 224 -5.75 17.59 11.50
C GLY A 224 -6.63 16.75 12.42
N ARG A 225 -6.59 15.42 12.29
CA ARG A 225 -7.28 14.46 13.17
C ARG A 225 -6.42 13.98 14.35
N GLY A 226 -5.25 14.60 14.55
CA GLY A 226 -4.39 14.37 15.70
C GLY A 226 -3.36 13.26 15.54
N LEU A 227 -3.23 12.66 14.35
CA LEU A 227 -2.10 11.77 14.08
C LEU A 227 -0.83 12.61 13.88
N GLN A 228 0.32 12.05 14.24
CA GLN A 228 1.61 12.69 14.05
C GLN A 228 2.51 11.75 13.26
N PRO A 229 3.18 12.22 12.20
CA PRO A 229 4.14 11.38 11.49
C PRO A 229 5.31 11.07 12.42
N ASP A 230 5.76 9.82 12.41
CA ASP A 230 6.99 9.43 13.09
C ASP A 230 8.19 9.45 12.13
N TRP A 231 9.36 9.01 12.61
CA TRP A 231 10.55 9.00 11.78
C TRP A 231 10.51 7.93 10.67
N PHE A 232 9.77 6.85 10.90
CA PHE A 232 9.59 5.80 9.91
C PHE A 232 8.74 6.33 8.74
N ASP A 233 7.70 7.10 9.02
CA ASP A 233 6.90 7.82 8.03
C ASP A 233 7.76 8.76 7.17
N VAL A 234 8.69 9.51 7.78
CA VAL A 234 9.68 10.35 7.07
C VAL A 234 10.57 9.50 6.16
N GLN A 235 11.09 8.38 6.66
CA GLN A 235 11.96 7.50 5.87
C GLN A 235 11.23 6.96 4.63
N TRP A 236 9.95 6.62 4.74
CA TRP A 236 9.16 6.18 3.58
C TRP A 236 8.84 7.29 2.59
N ALA A 237 8.64 8.53 3.07
CA ALA A 237 8.54 9.68 2.19
C ALA A 237 9.81 9.84 1.34
N PHE A 238 11.00 9.59 1.91
CA PHE A 238 12.24 9.55 1.14
C PHE A 238 12.35 8.35 0.18
N ALA A 239 11.84 7.19 0.57
CA ALA A 239 11.89 5.99 -0.26
C ALA A 239 11.00 6.08 -1.51
N TYR A 240 9.81 6.68 -1.39
CA TYR A 240 8.77 6.62 -2.42
C TYR A 240 8.17 7.96 -2.83
N GLY A 241 8.40 9.01 -2.05
CA GLY A 241 7.73 10.29 -2.23
C GLY A 241 8.37 11.20 -3.26
N LYS A 242 7.90 12.45 -3.23
CA LYS A 242 8.41 13.57 -4.01
C LYS A 242 8.94 14.63 -3.07
N ALA A 243 9.79 15.52 -3.58
CA ALA A 243 10.45 16.56 -2.78
C ALA A 243 9.48 17.38 -1.92
N GLY A 244 8.30 17.77 -2.44
CA GLY A 244 7.34 18.55 -1.64
C GLY A 244 6.68 17.73 -0.52
N ILE A 245 6.34 16.46 -0.77
CA ILE A 245 5.83 15.55 0.27
C ILE A 245 6.91 15.25 1.32
N ILE A 246 8.17 15.05 0.93
CA ILE A 246 9.27 14.84 1.87
C ILE A 246 9.42 16.03 2.82
N ASN A 247 9.42 17.25 2.27
CA ASN A 247 9.51 18.47 3.09
C ASN A 247 8.33 18.58 4.05
N LEU A 248 7.12 18.27 3.59
CA LEU A 248 5.91 18.28 4.40
C LEU A 248 6.02 17.33 5.62
N PHE A 249 6.48 16.09 5.39
CA PHE A 249 6.68 15.11 6.45
C PHE A 249 7.77 15.55 7.43
N LEU A 250 8.90 16.06 6.93
CA LEU A 250 9.98 16.58 7.77
C LEU A 250 9.53 17.77 8.64
N ASP A 251 8.83 18.73 8.04
CA ASP A 251 8.37 19.93 8.74
C ASP A 251 7.45 19.56 9.90
N LYS A 252 6.48 18.67 9.67
CA LYS A 252 5.59 18.20 10.75
C LYS A 252 6.28 17.32 11.77
N PHE A 253 7.20 16.45 11.36
CA PHE A 253 7.98 15.66 12.30
C PHE A 253 8.78 16.57 13.25
N ILE A 254 9.45 17.60 12.72
CA ILE A 254 10.22 18.58 13.49
C ILE A 254 9.28 19.42 14.37
N GLU A 255 8.12 19.85 13.88
CA GLU A 255 7.12 20.56 14.68
C GLU A 255 6.70 19.75 15.92
N ALA A 256 6.48 18.43 15.74
CA ALA A 256 6.04 17.54 16.81
C ALA A 256 7.16 17.12 17.78
N ASN A 257 8.40 16.95 17.30
CA ASN A 257 9.50 16.35 18.06
C ASN A 257 10.63 17.34 18.42
N GLY A 258 10.57 18.56 17.88
CA GLY A 258 11.54 19.64 18.08
C GLY A 258 12.79 19.58 17.20
N ASP A 259 13.23 18.39 16.79
CA ASP A 259 14.42 18.21 15.94
C ASP A 259 14.38 16.84 15.22
N VAL A 260 15.28 16.67 14.25
CA VAL A 260 15.54 15.38 13.57
C VAL A 260 16.44 14.46 14.42
N PRO A 261 16.38 13.13 14.25
CA PRO A 261 17.33 12.23 14.89
C PRO A 261 18.78 12.58 14.54
N LYS A 262 19.65 12.54 15.55
CA LYS A 262 21.08 12.86 15.43
C LYS A 262 21.99 11.66 15.60
N ASP A 263 21.44 10.50 15.97
CA ASP A 263 22.25 9.29 16.07
C ASP A 263 22.68 8.83 14.68
N GLU A 264 23.95 8.48 14.57
CA GLU A 264 24.59 8.20 13.28
C GLU A 264 23.94 7.01 12.56
N ASP A 265 23.48 6.00 13.30
CA ASP A 265 22.83 4.81 12.74
C ASP A 265 21.52 5.17 12.02
N THR A 266 20.66 5.98 12.65
CA THR A 266 19.39 6.43 12.07
C THR A 266 19.60 7.34 10.88
N VAL A 267 20.53 8.30 10.99
CA VAL A 267 20.86 9.21 9.88
C VAL A 267 21.44 8.41 8.70
N ARG A 268 22.35 7.46 8.96
CA ARG A 268 22.92 6.60 7.92
C ARG A 268 21.86 5.72 7.27
N ALA A 269 20.92 5.16 8.04
CA ALA A 269 19.82 4.38 7.48
C ALA A 269 18.97 5.21 6.50
N LEU A 270 18.73 6.49 6.81
CA LEU A 270 18.03 7.39 5.90
C LEU A 270 18.86 7.73 4.66
N TRP A 271 20.15 8.01 4.80
CA TRP A 271 21.05 8.22 3.66
C TRP A 271 21.12 6.99 2.76
N MET A 272 21.10 5.78 3.31
CA MET A 272 21.00 4.52 2.56
C MET A 272 19.67 4.41 1.83
N THR A 273 18.56 4.80 2.45
CA THR A 273 17.26 4.89 1.76
C THR A 273 17.32 5.84 0.58
N VAL A 274 17.94 7.01 0.73
CA VAL A 274 18.11 7.96 -0.37
C VAL A 274 19.06 7.43 -1.44
N ALA A 275 20.13 6.71 -1.07
CA ALA A 275 21.05 6.12 -2.04
C ALA A 275 20.37 5.08 -2.95
N ARG A 276 19.30 4.43 -2.46
CA ARG A 276 18.48 3.49 -3.23
C ARG A 276 17.59 4.16 -4.27
N THR A 277 17.34 5.46 -4.12
CA THR A 277 16.58 6.23 -5.10
C THR A 277 17.51 6.71 -6.21
N ASP A 278 16.96 7.10 -7.36
CA ASP A 278 17.71 7.79 -8.41
C ASP A 278 17.51 9.32 -8.31
N GLU A 279 17.16 9.81 -7.11
CA GLU A 279 16.68 11.18 -6.85
C GLU A 279 17.73 11.97 -6.04
N VAL A 280 18.74 12.51 -6.73
CA VAL A 280 19.85 13.29 -6.12
C VAL A 280 19.37 14.43 -5.22
N GLN A 281 18.28 15.09 -5.60
CA GLN A 281 17.64 16.17 -4.82
C GLN A 281 17.31 15.78 -3.37
N PHE A 282 17.13 14.48 -3.08
CA PHE A 282 16.84 14.04 -1.72
C PHE A 282 18.07 14.18 -0.80
N PHE A 283 19.30 13.99 -1.30
CA PHE A 283 20.50 14.29 -0.52
C PHE A 283 20.61 15.78 -0.21
N GLU A 284 20.23 16.64 -1.16
CA GLU A 284 20.22 18.09 -0.94
C GLU A 284 19.26 18.48 0.17
N ILE A 285 18.06 17.86 0.22
CA ILE A 285 17.11 18.05 1.33
C ILE A 285 17.74 17.63 2.65
N LEU A 286 18.38 16.45 2.72
CA LEU A 286 19.05 15.99 3.94
C LEU A 286 20.11 17.00 4.42
N ILE A 287 20.99 17.46 3.52
CA ILE A 287 22.05 18.42 3.82
C ILE A 287 21.48 19.76 4.29
N GLN A 288 20.48 20.31 3.58
CA GLN A 288 19.85 21.58 3.92
C GLN A 288 19.17 21.55 5.29
N ARG A 289 18.65 20.39 5.68
CA ARG A 289 18.01 20.16 6.98
C ARG A 289 19.00 19.77 8.08
N GLY A 290 20.30 19.70 7.77
CA GLY A 290 21.34 19.31 8.73
C GLY A 290 21.27 17.84 9.15
N ILE A 291 20.59 16.99 8.36
CA ILE A 291 20.45 15.55 8.60
C ILE A 291 21.72 14.86 8.07
N GLY A 292 22.79 14.95 8.85
CA GLY A 292 24.11 14.46 8.47
C GLY A 292 24.83 15.37 7.46
N SER A 293 26.02 14.94 7.06
CA SER A 293 26.82 15.60 6.04
C SER A 293 27.44 14.55 5.11
N VAL A 294 27.77 14.98 3.90
CA VAL A 294 28.54 14.20 2.93
C VAL A 294 29.77 13.59 3.58
N SER A 295 30.57 14.40 4.30
CA SER A 295 31.82 13.97 4.94
C SER A 295 31.65 12.92 6.05
N THR A 296 30.48 12.89 6.71
CA THR A 296 30.18 11.96 7.80
C THR A 296 29.49 10.67 7.32
N MET A 297 28.91 10.71 6.12
CA MET A 297 28.11 9.61 5.58
C MET A 297 28.82 8.84 4.47
N ILE A 298 29.78 9.47 3.79
CA ILE A 298 30.70 8.83 2.85
C ILE A 298 31.86 8.18 3.61
N GLY A 299 32.22 6.96 3.21
CA GLY A 299 33.43 6.27 3.69
C GLY A 299 33.19 4.82 4.16
N PRO A 300 34.26 4.13 4.60
CA PRO A 300 34.15 2.75 5.08
C PRO A 300 33.27 2.66 6.32
N VAL A 301 32.25 1.79 6.24
CA VAL A 301 31.46 1.47 7.43
C VAL A 301 32.20 0.40 8.23
N TYR A 302 32.83 0.81 9.32
CA TYR A 302 33.39 -0.13 10.28
C TYR A 302 32.25 -0.68 11.14
N ASP A 303 32.17 -2.01 11.26
CA ASP A 303 31.23 -2.66 12.17
C ASP A 303 31.61 -2.33 13.62
N THR A 304 30.99 -1.30 14.19
CA THR A 304 31.14 -0.94 15.59
C THR A 304 30.23 -1.76 16.51
N ARG A 305 29.39 -2.67 15.96
CA ARG A 305 28.38 -3.43 16.72
C ARG A 305 28.90 -4.72 17.37
N SER A 306 30.22 -4.98 17.40
CA SER A 306 30.75 -6.21 18.02
C SER A 306 30.49 -6.35 19.54
N ASN A 307 29.86 -5.38 20.21
CA ASN A 307 29.70 -5.35 21.67
C ASN A 307 28.27 -5.15 22.21
N ARG A 308 27.20 -5.20 21.38
CA ARG A 308 25.82 -5.17 21.91
C ARG A 308 25.04 -6.41 21.45
N GLU A 309 24.54 -7.17 22.43
CA GLU A 309 23.73 -8.37 22.21
C GLU A 309 22.50 -8.07 21.34
N PRO A 310 22.16 -8.95 20.38
CA PRO A 310 21.10 -8.67 19.42
C PRO A 310 19.75 -9.12 19.97
N GLN A 311 18.92 -8.18 20.42
CA GLN A 311 17.47 -8.37 20.34
C GLN A 311 17.08 -8.22 18.87
N ARG A 312 16.92 -9.36 18.20
CA ARG A 312 16.62 -9.45 16.76
C ARG A 312 15.14 -9.18 16.48
N SER A 313 14.86 -8.10 15.74
CA SER A 313 13.67 -8.00 14.89
C SER A 313 13.95 -8.67 13.53
N PRO A 314 12.94 -9.19 12.80
CA PRO A 314 13.15 -10.12 11.68
C PRO A 314 13.72 -9.52 10.39
N GLU A 315 13.93 -8.21 10.29
CA GLU A 315 14.26 -7.52 9.03
C GLU A 315 15.52 -6.63 9.10
N MET A 316 16.51 -6.97 9.92
CA MET A 316 17.76 -6.17 9.95
C MET A 316 18.74 -6.55 8.83
N PRO A 317 19.45 -5.54 8.27
CA PRO A 317 20.14 -5.62 7.00
C PRO A 317 21.44 -6.42 7.13
N GLY A 318 21.97 -6.85 5.99
CA GLY A 318 23.32 -7.39 5.89
C GLY A 318 24.39 -6.45 6.48
N PRO A 319 25.66 -6.89 6.51
CA PRO A 319 26.76 -6.07 7.01
C PRO A 319 26.74 -4.68 6.36
N PRO A 320 27.11 -3.64 7.11
CA PRO A 320 26.93 -2.27 6.65
C PRO A 320 27.67 -2.05 5.32
N GLN A 321 26.96 -1.48 4.35
CA GLN A 321 27.45 -1.24 2.99
C GLN A 321 27.75 0.26 2.81
N PRO A 322 28.79 0.63 2.05
CA PRO A 322 28.96 2.00 1.56
C PRO A 322 27.76 2.43 0.70
N LEU A 323 27.47 3.74 0.66
CA LEU A 323 26.33 4.29 -0.08
C LEU A 323 26.46 3.98 -1.58
N LEU A 324 27.69 4.04 -2.11
CA LEU A 324 27.99 3.73 -3.49
C LEU A 324 27.59 2.30 -3.87
N HIS A 325 27.77 1.31 -2.99
CA HIS A 325 27.34 -0.07 -3.25
C HIS A 325 25.83 -0.19 -3.30
N GLU A 326 25.13 0.52 -2.43
CA GLU A 326 23.67 0.48 -2.38
C GLU A 326 23.06 1.11 -3.63
N ALA A 327 23.50 2.32 -4.00
CA ALA A 327 23.09 2.98 -5.23
C ALA A 327 23.41 2.13 -6.47
N ALA A 328 24.57 1.47 -6.47
CA ALA A 328 24.96 0.62 -7.58
C ALA A 328 24.12 -0.67 -7.67
N ARG A 329 23.75 -1.24 -6.53
CA ARG A 329 22.87 -2.42 -6.42
C ARG A 329 21.46 -2.12 -6.93
N THR A 330 20.91 -0.95 -6.61
CA THR A 330 19.55 -0.57 -7.00
C THR A 330 19.45 -0.03 -8.42
N GLY A 331 20.59 0.24 -9.07
CA GLY A 331 20.61 0.79 -10.42
C GLY A 331 20.26 2.28 -10.45
N SER A 332 20.82 3.06 -9.53
CA SER A 332 20.63 4.50 -9.38
C SER A 332 21.80 5.31 -9.98
N PRO A 333 21.92 5.43 -11.32
CA PRO A 333 23.07 6.05 -11.96
C PRO A 333 23.30 7.51 -11.56
N ALA A 334 22.25 8.32 -11.39
CA ALA A 334 22.40 9.73 -11.05
C ALA A 334 22.98 9.89 -9.64
N VAL A 335 22.54 9.04 -8.71
CA VAL A 335 23.10 9.01 -7.36
C VAL A 335 24.54 8.49 -7.37
N VAL A 336 24.87 7.46 -8.15
CA VAL A 336 26.25 6.98 -8.28
C VAL A 336 27.18 8.09 -8.79
N GLU A 337 26.78 8.83 -9.83
CA GLU A 337 27.55 9.99 -10.31
C GLU A 337 27.74 11.03 -9.21
N TRP A 338 26.65 11.39 -8.52
CA TRP A 338 26.69 12.37 -7.45
C TRP A 338 27.62 11.97 -6.31
N LEU A 339 27.57 10.72 -5.84
CA LEU A 339 28.43 10.23 -4.75
C LEU A 339 29.91 10.28 -5.14
N LEU A 340 30.25 9.88 -6.37
CA LEU A 340 31.62 9.94 -6.88
C LEU A 340 32.12 11.40 -7.01
N ASP A 341 31.27 12.31 -7.48
CA ASP A 341 31.61 13.74 -7.57
C ASP A 341 31.81 14.40 -6.19
N HIS A 342 31.19 13.83 -5.16
CA HIS A 342 31.33 14.26 -3.78
C HIS A 342 32.43 13.52 -3.01
N GLY A 343 33.28 12.76 -3.71
CA GLY A 343 34.48 12.14 -3.16
C GLY A 343 34.24 10.80 -2.47
N GLU A 344 33.14 10.10 -2.76
CA GLU A 344 32.99 8.72 -2.35
C GLU A 344 33.99 7.81 -3.08
N ASP A 345 34.84 7.16 -2.29
CA ASP A 345 35.81 6.20 -2.80
C ASP A 345 35.12 4.87 -3.16
N ASN A 346 35.56 4.25 -4.26
CA ASN A 346 35.14 2.90 -4.65
C ASN A 346 35.86 1.82 -3.82
N ILE A 347 35.62 1.82 -2.52
CA ILE A 347 36.20 0.88 -1.57
C ILE A 347 35.56 -0.52 -1.70
N ARG A 348 36.14 -1.51 -1.03
CA ARG A 348 35.55 -2.86 -0.93
C ARG A 348 34.59 -2.91 0.25
N ASN A 349 33.41 -3.51 0.05
CA ASN A 349 32.49 -3.83 1.13
C ASN A 349 33.01 -4.98 2.00
N SER A 350 32.22 -5.39 3.00
CA SER A 350 32.53 -6.52 3.89
C SER A 350 32.71 -7.87 3.17
N GLU A 351 32.19 -8.02 1.96
CA GLU A 351 32.35 -9.20 1.11
C GLU A 351 33.57 -9.09 0.17
N GLY A 352 34.35 -8.02 0.30
CA GLY A 352 35.52 -7.76 -0.53
C GLY A 352 35.16 -7.26 -1.94
N GLN A 353 33.92 -6.90 -2.21
CA GLN A 353 33.46 -6.44 -3.52
C GLN A 353 33.53 -4.92 -3.64
N THR A 354 34.00 -4.41 -4.78
CA THR A 354 33.82 -3.00 -5.17
C THR A 354 32.38 -2.77 -5.62
N ALA A 355 31.95 -1.51 -5.73
CA ALA A 355 30.60 -1.18 -6.19
C ALA A 355 30.32 -1.78 -7.58
N TYR A 356 31.31 -1.75 -8.49
CA TYR A 356 31.22 -2.38 -9.82
C TYR A 356 30.96 -3.89 -9.75
N ASN A 357 31.77 -4.62 -8.99
CA ASN A 357 31.61 -6.08 -8.86
C ASN A 357 30.29 -6.45 -8.18
N TYR A 358 29.85 -5.62 -7.22
CA TYR A 358 28.58 -5.82 -6.54
C TYR A 358 27.40 -5.62 -7.49
N ALA A 359 27.36 -4.50 -8.21
CA ALA A 359 26.34 -4.21 -9.22
C ALA A 359 26.27 -5.30 -10.29
N LYS A 360 27.42 -5.78 -10.78
CA LYS A 360 27.49 -6.87 -11.76
C LYS A 360 26.90 -8.18 -11.24
N GLY A 361 27.18 -8.54 -9.98
CA GLY A 361 26.58 -9.72 -9.35
C GLY A 361 25.06 -9.61 -9.25
N TRP A 362 24.55 -8.44 -8.87
CA TRP A 362 23.12 -8.18 -8.81
C TRP A 362 22.45 -8.12 -10.18
N HIS A 363 23.10 -7.56 -11.19
CA HIS A 363 22.62 -7.60 -12.58
C HIS A 363 22.37 -9.03 -13.04
N ALA A 364 23.35 -9.93 -12.85
CA ALA A 364 23.23 -11.33 -13.22
C ALA A 364 22.08 -12.02 -12.46
N TYR A 365 22.04 -11.84 -11.14
CA TYR A 365 20.97 -12.42 -10.31
C TYR A 365 19.58 -11.94 -10.74
N ILE A 366 19.38 -10.63 -10.89
CA ILE A 366 18.08 -10.07 -11.25
C ILE A 366 17.67 -10.48 -12.67
N SER A 367 18.62 -10.52 -13.60
CA SER A 367 18.40 -10.95 -14.99
C SER A 367 17.94 -12.41 -15.10
N GLU A 368 18.44 -13.30 -14.24
CA GLU A 368 17.97 -14.69 -14.17
C GLU A 368 16.57 -14.81 -13.55
N ASN A 369 16.16 -13.81 -12.76
CA ASN A 369 14.95 -13.84 -11.94
C ASN A 369 13.87 -12.85 -12.42
N LEU A 370 13.90 -12.39 -13.68
CA LEU A 370 12.95 -11.40 -14.21
C LEU A 370 11.47 -11.77 -14.03
N HIS A 371 11.16 -13.08 -13.99
CA HIS A 371 9.80 -13.58 -13.87
C HIS A 371 9.21 -13.49 -12.44
N PHE A 372 10.06 -13.36 -11.42
CA PHE A 372 9.61 -13.29 -10.03
C PHE A 372 9.06 -11.92 -9.64
N ASN A 373 9.54 -10.87 -10.31
CA ASN A 373 9.22 -9.52 -9.92
C ASN A 373 9.16 -8.61 -11.15
N PRO A 374 8.02 -7.96 -11.42
CA PRO A 374 7.86 -7.07 -12.57
C PRO A 374 8.73 -5.81 -12.51
N HIS A 375 9.38 -5.49 -11.37
CA HIS A 375 10.36 -4.42 -11.20
C HIS A 375 11.72 -4.75 -11.82
N HIS A 376 12.06 -6.04 -11.88
CA HIS A 376 13.39 -6.49 -12.27
C HIS A 376 13.88 -5.95 -13.63
N PRO A 377 13.05 -5.86 -14.69
CA PRO A 377 13.51 -5.28 -15.97
C PRO A 377 13.94 -3.81 -15.88
N ALA A 378 13.30 -3.00 -15.04
CA ALA A 378 13.68 -1.59 -14.85
C ALA A 378 14.98 -1.48 -14.05
N THR A 379 15.10 -2.26 -12.97
CA THR A 379 16.31 -2.36 -12.16
C THR A 379 17.52 -2.82 -12.98
N VAL A 380 17.36 -3.83 -13.86
CA VAL A 380 18.42 -4.29 -14.76
C VAL A 380 18.95 -3.16 -15.64
N ARG A 381 18.07 -2.39 -16.29
CA ARG A 381 18.49 -1.23 -17.10
C ARG A 381 19.17 -0.14 -16.28
N GLY A 382 18.72 0.07 -15.04
CA GLY A 382 19.37 0.99 -14.10
C GLY A 382 20.79 0.54 -13.77
N ILE A 383 20.97 -0.74 -13.45
CA ILE A 383 22.28 -1.32 -13.15
C ILE A 383 23.20 -1.26 -14.37
N GLU A 384 22.70 -1.51 -15.58
CA GLU A 384 23.49 -1.38 -16.81
C GLU A 384 24.09 0.03 -16.96
N LYS A 385 23.29 1.07 -16.71
CA LYS A 385 23.77 2.46 -16.70
C LYS A 385 24.78 2.72 -15.59
N VAL A 386 24.56 2.18 -14.39
CA VAL A 386 25.53 2.29 -13.30
C VAL A 386 26.88 1.69 -13.70
N LEU A 387 26.88 0.51 -14.33
CA LEU A 387 28.11 -0.14 -14.77
C LEU A 387 28.87 0.72 -15.79
N GLU A 388 28.16 1.36 -16.73
CA GLU A 388 28.72 2.32 -17.69
C GLU A 388 29.36 3.54 -17.00
N VAL A 389 28.67 4.12 -16.00
CA VAL A 389 29.19 5.24 -15.20
C VAL A 389 30.48 4.85 -14.47
N LEU A 390 30.48 3.70 -13.80
CA LEU A 390 31.63 3.19 -13.07
C LEU A 390 32.81 2.88 -14.01
N GLU A 391 32.57 2.30 -15.18
CA GLU A 391 33.60 2.05 -16.20
C GLU A 391 34.22 3.35 -16.71
N THR A 392 33.40 4.34 -17.01
CA THR A 392 33.86 5.67 -17.46
C THR A 392 34.74 6.36 -16.42
N ARG A 393 34.50 6.09 -15.14
CA ARG A 393 35.30 6.60 -14.00
C ARG A 393 36.53 5.75 -13.68
N GLY A 394 36.81 4.70 -14.46
CA GLY A 394 37.99 3.85 -14.29
C GLY A 394 37.83 2.76 -13.23
N PHE A 395 36.59 2.44 -12.83
CA PHE A 395 36.27 1.41 -11.84
C PHE A 395 35.82 0.07 -12.46
N GLY A 396 35.92 -0.04 -13.78
CA GLY A 396 35.67 -1.25 -14.56
C GLY A 396 36.76 -2.32 -14.43
N PRO A 397 36.65 -3.42 -15.20
CA PRO A 397 37.59 -4.53 -15.19
C PRO A 397 39.01 -4.19 -15.68
#